data_AF-Q9VYK9-F1
#
_entry.id   AF-Q9VYK9-F1
#
_cell.length_a   1.000
_cell.length_b   1.000
_cell.length_c   1.000
_cell.angle_alpha   90.00
_cell.angle_beta   90.00
_cell.angle_gamma   90.00
#
_symmetry.space_group_name_H-M   'P 1'
#
loop_
_entity.id
_entity.type
_entity.pdbx_description
1 polymer ?
#
loop_
_entity_poly.entity_id
_entity_poly.type
_entity_poly.pdbx_seq_one_letter_code
_entity_poly.pdbx_strand_id
1 'polypeptide(L)'
;MAEYNMSHMVRPQGFSLEELRQTMSRSAIREQCYFIYATGNILEIISGFDELLNQEGIQFGADKLAAVYVCGLMVYLLHHEDTSATQVKRTLFLQKCFNYMACSEESHIHQVCVHVLGLLDIQSSSTMLNLILGCRVASPLCTMASVVANCLLWAMLDHMSDLGLDLHRLRPANTLLLVVAVVKPHIYVISYLHSLHLVVRLISSILLIGPFNAQGQQLCQETDVPEDYMKLARDDCSILVRWLIAIVDELRPLMVENNDLGHLHERLVLLESICELMQLLHGHLVKCYQGKSGPQCK
;
A
#
# COMPACT_ATOMS: atom_id res chain seq x y z
N MET A 1 -28.41 16.36 10.08
CA MET A 1 -27.28 15.92 9.23
C MET A 1 -27.30 14.41 9.27
N ALA A 2 -27.35 13.73 8.13
CA ALA A 2 -27.13 12.29 8.13
C ALA A 2 -25.77 12.06 8.81
N GLU A 3 -25.74 11.23 9.85
CA GLU A 3 -24.49 10.62 10.31
C GLU A 3 -23.94 9.90 9.08
N TYR A 4 -23.05 10.58 8.34
CA TYR A 4 -22.21 9.90 7.37
C TYR A 4 -21.62 8.74 8.15
N ASN A 5 -21.90 7.52 7.69
CA ASN A 5 -21.49 6.32 8.37
C ASN A 5 -19.96 6.20 8.22
N MET A 6 -19.22 7.02 8.98
CA MET A 6 -17.77 7.23 8.90
C MET A 6 -16.99 5.96 9.27
N SER A 7 -17.66 4.98 9.89
CA SER A 7 -17.12 3.64 10.14
C SER A 7 -16.57 2.98 8.87
N HIS A 8 -17.17 3.25 7.70
CA HIS A 8 -16.72 2.72 6.41
C HIS A 8 -15.48 3.42 5.85
N MET A 9 -15.12 4.61 6.35
CA MET A 9 -14.02 5.40 5.78
C MET A 9 -12.64 5.04 6.34
N VAL A 10 -12.55 4.35 7.48
CA VAL A 10 -11.28 4.23 8.22
C VAL A 10 -10.62 2.84 8.15
N ARG A 11 -11.28 1.84 7.56
CA ARG A 11 -10.73 0.49 7.41
C ARG A 11 -10.96 -0.03 5.98
N PRO A 12 -9.99 -0.75 5.39
CA PRO A 12 -10.17 -1.34 4.06
C PRO A 12 -11.36 -2.32 4.09
N GLN A 13 -12.27 -2.17 3.13
CA GLN A 13 -13.48 -3.01 3.01
C GLN A 13 -13.35 -4.07 1.92
N GLY A 14 -12.28 -4.01 1.13
CA GLY A 14 -12.16 -4.77 -0.09
C GLY A 14 -12.92 -4.13 -1.25
N PHE A 15 -12.92 -4.82 -2.38
CA PHE A 15 -13.65 -4.42 -3.57
C PHE A 15 -14.90 -5.28 -3.75
N SER A 16 -15.93 -4.68 -4.33
CA SER A 16 -17.10 -5.39 -4.82
C SER A 16 -16.83 -6.03 -6.18
N LEU A 17 -17.64 -7.03 -6.52
CA LEU A 17 -17.58 -7.67 -7.84
C LEU A 17 -17.92 -6.68 -8.96
N GLU A 18 -18.79 -5.72 -8.69
CA GLU A 18 -19.16 -4.70 -9.67
C GLU A 18 -17.99 -3.73 -9.94
N GLU A 19 -17.24 -3.34 -8.91
CA GLU A 19 -16.01 -2.57 -9.09
C GLU A 19 -14.99 -3.34 -9.93
N LEU A 20 -14.78 -4.63 -9.66
CA LEU A 20 -13.90 -5.48 -10.47
C LEU A 20 -14.33 -5.48 -11.95
N ARG A 21 -15.62 -5.68 -12.22
CA ARG A 21 -16.19 -5.66 -13.57
C ARG A 21 -15.97 -4.32 -14.26
N GLN A 22 -16.25 -3.22 -13.58
CA GLN A 22 -16.09 -1.89 -14.14
C GLN A 22 -14.63 -1.57 -14.44
N THR A 23 -13.71 -1.91 -13.53
CA THR A 23 -12.28 -1.69 -13.73
C THR A 23 -11.74 -2.54 -14.88
N MET A 24 -12.11 -3.83 -14.95
CA MET A 24 -11.68 -4.70 -16.05
C MET A 24 -12.27 -4.28 -17.41
N SER A 25 -13.50 -3.74 -17.44
CA SER A 25 -14.12 -3.22 -18.68
C SER A 25 -13.35 -2.06 -19.31
N ARG A 26 -12.63 -1.29 -18.50
CA ARG A 26 -11.80 -0.14 -18.91
C ARG A 26 -10.34 -0.53 -19.17
N SER A 27 -9.97 -1.78 -18.90
CA SER A 27 -8.60 -2.26 -19.01
C SER A 27 -8.23 -2.71 -20.43
N ALA A 28 -6.92 -2.85 -20.67
CA ALA A 28 -6.37 -3.36 -21.93
C ALA A 28 -6.66 -4.85 -22.18
N ILE A 29 -7.15 -5.59 -21.16
CA ILE A 29 -7.48 -7.02 -21.24
C ILE A 29 -8.99 -7.30 -21.21
N ARG A 30 -9.82 -6.27 -21.42
CA ARG A 30 -11.29 -6.36 -21.31
C ARG A 30 -11.90 -7.48 -22.16
N GLU A 31 -11.35 -7.71 -23.35
CA GLU A 31 -11.88 -8.67 -24.34
C GLU A 31 -11.62 -10.13 -23.94
N GLN A 32 -10.64 -10.34 -23.07
CA GLN A 32 -10.26 -11.65 -22.54
C GLN A 32 -10.99 -11.95 -21.22
N CYS A 33 -11.55 -10.94 -20.57
CA CYS A 33 -12.12 -11.03 -19.23
C CYS A 33 -13.64 -11.23 -19.18
N TYR A 34 -14.31 -11.54 -20.30
CA TYR A 34 -15.79 -11.65 -20.34
C TYR A 34 -16.38 -12.66 -19.34
N PHE A 35 -15.62 -13.68 -18.94
CA PHE A 35 -16.08 -14.70 -17.99
C PHE A 35 -16.46 -14.13 -16.61
N ILE A 36 -15.91 -12.99 -16.19
CA ILE A 36 -16.24 -12.36 -14.89
C ILE A 36 -17.70 -11.88 -14.79
N TYR A 37 -18.40 -11.78 -15.92
CA TYR A 37 -19.82 -11.42 -15.97
C TYR A 37 -20.73 -12.63 -15.87
N ALA A 38 -20.23 -13.85 -16.10
CA ALA A 38 -21.03 -15.08 -16.11
C ALA A 38 -21.26 -15.67 -14.71
N THR A 39 -20.47 -15.27 -13.71
CA THR A 39 -20.48 -15.86 -12.38
C THR A 39 -20.30 -14.82 -11.28
N GLY A 40 -20.82 -15.14 -10.09
CA GLY A 40 -20.50 -14.44 -8.84
C GLY A 40 -19.52 -15.23 -7.95
N ASN A 41 -19.13 -16.43 -8.37
CA ASN A 41 -18.27 -17.31 -7.60
C ASN A 41 -16.80 -16.92 -7.76
N ILE A 42 -16.16 -16.50 -6.68
CA ILE A 42 -14.76 -16.08 -6.68
C ILE A 42 -13.79 -17.18 -7.16
N LEU A 43 -14.07 -18.45 -6.88
CA LEU A 43 -13.20 -19.54 -7.30
C LEU A 43 -13.27 -19.76 -8.82
N GLU A 44 -14.44 -19.60 -9.42
CA GLU A 44 -14.62 -19.65 -10.88
C GLU A 44 -13.97 -18.44 -11.55
N ILE A 45 -14.05 -17.24 -10.94
CA ILE A 45 -13.34 -16.05 -11.41
C ILE A 45 -11.82 -16.29 -11.40
N ILE A 46 -11.27 -16.79 -10.29
CA ILE A 46 -9.84 -17.14 -10.20
C ILE A 46 -9.48 -18.16 -11.28
N SER A 47 -10.32 -19.17 -11.50
CA SER A 47 -10.06 -20.24 -12.47
C SER A 47 -10.05 -19.70 -13.91
N GLY A 48 -10.97 -18.80 -14.26
CA GLY A 48 -10.99 -18.14 -15.57
C GLY A 48 -9.76 -17.25 -15.80
N PHE A 49 -9.31 -16.49 -14.79
CA PHE A 49 -8.07 -15.74 -14.91
C PHE A 49 -6.84 -16.67 -14.95
N ASP A 50 -6.84 -17.76 -14.20
CA ASP A 50 -5.75 -18.74 -14.22
C ASP A 50 -5.57 -19.36 -15.59
N GLU A 51 -6.67 -19.74 -16.26
CA GLU A 51 -6.68 -20.22 -17.63
C GLU A 51 -6.11 -19.17 -18.60
N LEU A 52 -6.56 -17.91 -18.49
CA LEU A 52 -6.08 -16.81 -19.32
C LEU A 52 -4.56 -16.60 -19.19
N LEU A 53 -4.04 -16.61 -17.96
CA LEU A 53 -2.61 -16.45 -17.69
C LEU A 53 -1.79 -17.67 -18.13
N ASN A 54 -2.33 -18.89 -17.98
CA ASN A 54 -1.65 -20.13 -18.39
C ASN A 54 -1.56 -20.28 -19.91
N GLN A 55 -2.51 -19.71 -20.66
CA GLN A 55 -2.48 -19.71 -22.12
C GLN A 55 -1.52 -18.65 -22.69
N GLU A 56 -0.91 -17.81 -21.84
CA GLU A 56 -0.10 -16.66 -22.24
C GLU A 56 -0.83 -15.76 -23.26
N GLY A 57 -2.17 -15.70 -23.17
CA GLY A 57 -3.02 -14.98 -24.13
C GLY A 57 -2.90 -13.45 -24.04
N ILE A 58 -2.20 -12.95 -23.00
CA ILE A 58 -1.97 -11.52 -22.78
C ILE A 58 -0.56 -11.20 -23.27
N GLN A 59 -0.50 -10.41 -24.35
CA GLN A 59 0.77 -9.92 -24.91
C GLN A 59 1.49 -8.98 -23.93
N PHE A 60 2.82 -8.89 -24.09
CA PHE A 60 3.64 -7.94 -23.35
C PHE A 60 3.23 -6.48 -23.63
N GLY A 61 3.14 -5.68 -22.57
CA GLY A 61 2.76 -4.27 -22.61
C GLY A 61 2.45 -3.76 -21.20
N ALA A 62 2.89 -2.54 -20.86
CA ALA A 62 2.72 -1.99 -19.52
C ALA A 62 1.25 -1.83 -19.10
N ASP A 63 0.38 -1.47 -20.05
CA ASP A 63 -1.06 -1.34 -19.88
C ASP A 63 -1.75 -2.70 -19.59
N LYS A 64 -1.38 -3.74 -20.34
CA LYS A 64 -1.87 -5.11 -20.16
C LYS A 64 -1.38 -5.70 -18.84
N LEU A 65 -0.11 -5.49 -18.52
CA LEU A 65 0.49 -5.98 -17.28
C LEU A 65 -0.09 -5.28 -16.04
N ALA A 66 -0.30 -3.96 -16.11
CA ALA A 66 -1.00 -3.22 -15.08
C ALA A 66 -2.41 -3.78 -14.83
N ALA A 67 -3.15 -4.15 -15.89
CA ALA A 67 -4.46 -4.75 -15.74
C ALA A 67 -4.42 -6.12 -15.04
N VAL A 68 -3.40 -6.94 -15.31
CA VAL A 68 -3.18 -8.22 -14.61
C VAL A 68 -2.89 -7.99 -13.12
N TYR A 69 -2.06 -7.01 -12.77
CA TYR A 69 -1.74 -6.70 -11.37
C TYR A 69 -2.96 -6.15 -10.63
N VAL A 70 -3.71 -5.24 -11.25
CA VAL A 70 -4.96 -4.70 -10.71
C VAL A 70 -5.97 -5.83 -10.50
N CYS A 71 -6.13 -6.73 -11.46
CA CYS A 71 -6.96 -7.92 -11.32
C CYS A 71 -6.55 -8.75 -10.09
N GLY A 72 -5.27 -9.09 -9.97
CA GLY A 72 -4.75 -9.84 -8.82
C GLY A 72 -5.08 -9.16 -7.49
N LEU A 73 -4.80 -7.87 -7.37
CA LEU A 73 -5.09 -7.06 -6.17
C LEU A 73 -6.59 -7.03 -5.86
N MET A 74 -7.44 -6.79 -6.86
CA MET A 74 -8.89 -6.69 -6.67
C MET A 74 -9.51 -8.04 -6.29
N VAL A 75 -9.11 -9.13 -6.94
CA VAL A 75 -9.57 -10.49 -6.62
C VAL A 75 -9.11 -10.92 -5.22
N TYR A 76 -7.85 -10.59 -4.86
CA TYR A 76 -7.33 -10.82 -3.52
C TYR A 76 -8.08 -10.02 -2.44
N LEU A 77 -8.70 -8.90 -2.79
CA LEU A 77 -9.48 -8.07 -1.88
C LEU A 77 -11.00 -8.14 -2.13
N LEU A 78 -11.46 -9.07 -2.98
CA LEU A 78 -12.87 -9.20 -3.30
C LEU A 78 -13.68 -9.63 -2.06
N HIS A 79 -14.65 -8.81 -1.66
CA HIS A 79 -15.51 -9.10 -0.52
C HIS A 79 -16.49 -10.24 -0.85
N HIS A 80 -16.53 -11.27 -0.01
CA HIS A 80 -17.46 -12.40 -0.12
C HIS A 80 -17.62 -13.15 1.21
N GLU A 81 -18.68 -13.96 1.33
CA GLU A 81 -19.12 -14.61 2.58
C GLU A 81 -18.04 -15.50 3.24
N ASP A 82 -17.25 -16.24 2.43
CA ASP A 82 -16.23 -17.18 2.95
C ASP A 82 -14.80 -16.77 2.60
N THR A 83 -14.40 -15.61 3.10
CA THR A 83 -13.06 -15.04 2.87
C THR A 83 -11.95 -15.98 3.34
N SER A 84 -12.19 -16.78 4.39
CA SER A 84 -11.18 -17.65 5.00
C SER A 84 -10.86 -18.89 4.16
N ALA A 85 -11.87 -19.55 3.58
CA ALA A 85 -11.66 -20.78 2.81
C ALA A 85 -10.95 -20.53 1.48
N THR A 86 -11.08 -19.34 0.91
CA THR A 86 -10.50 -18.99 -0.39
C THR A 86 -9.14 -18.29 -0.29
N GLN A 87 -8.72 -17.92 0.93
CA GLN A 87 -7.54 -17.09 1.19
C GLN A 87 -6.27 -17.62 0.51
N VAL A 88 -5.97 -18.92 0.66
CA VAL A 88 -4.77 -19.53 0.07
C VAL A 88 -4.77 -19.41 -1.46
N LYS A 89 -5.91 -19.73 -2.10
CA LYS A 89 -6.03 -19.64 -3.56
C LYS A 89 -5.90 -18.20 -4.05
N ARG A 90 -6.48 -17.23 -3.33
CA ARG A 90 -6.36 -15.80 -3.64
C ARG A 90 -4.92 -15.31 -3.54
N THR A 91 -4.19 -15.73 -2.51
CA THR A 91 -2.77 -15.38 -2.36
C THR A 91 -1.91 -15.97 -3.46
N LEU A 92 -2.12 -17.25 -3.82
CA LEU A 92 -1.40 -17.89 -4.94
C LEU A 92 -1.70 -17.19 -6.27
N PHE A 93 -2.97 -16.85 -6.50
CA PHE A 93 -3.38 -16.11 -7.68
C PHE A 93 -2.73 -14.72 -7.75
N LEU A 94 -2.75 -13.97 -6.63
CA LEU A 94 -2.09 -12.66 -6.53
C LEU A 94 -0.60 -12.76 -6.86
N GLN A 95 0.11 -13.74 -6.31
CA GLN A 95 1.52 -13.98 -6.60
C GLN A 95 1.73 -14.28 -8.09
N LYS A 96 0.87 -15.13 -8.68
CA LYS A 96 0.93 -15.47 -10.11
C LYS A 96 0.74 -14.23 -10.99
N CYS A 97 -0.20 -13.34 -10.65
CA CYS A 97 -0.40 -12.08 -11.36
C CYS A 97 0.88 -11.25 -11.37
N PHE A 98 1.54 -11.05 -10.23
CA PHE A 98 2.78 -10.26 -10.16
C PHE A 98 4.01 -10.95 -10.78
N ASN A 99 4.00 -12.28 -10.89
CA ASN A 99 5.05 -13.03 -11.59
C ASN A 99 4.84 -13.08 -13.12
N TYR A 100 3.65 -12.75 -13.61
CA TYR A 100 3.34 -12.82 -15.03
C TYR A 100 4.15 -11.78 -15.81
N MET A 101 5.02 -12.23 -16.72
CA MET A 101 5.86 -11.36 -17.57
C MET A 101 6.60 -10.23 -16.80
N ALA A 102 7.01 -10.49 -15.56
CA ALA A 102 7.63 -9.51 -14.69
C ALA A 102 8.92 -8.92 -15.30
N CYS A 103 8.99 -7.59 -15.37
CA CYS A 103 10.18 -6.84 -15.78
C CYS A 103 10.44 -5.71 -14.77
N SER A 104 11.66 -5.68 -14.21
CA SER A 104 12.05 -4.75 -13.14
C SER A 104 12.72 -3.46 -13.62
N GLU A 105 12.80 -3.22 -14.94
CA GLU A 105 13.37 -1.98 -15.49
C GLU A 105 12.57 -0.74 -15.03
N GLU A 106 13.25 0.29 -14.52
CA GLU A 106 12.61 1.48 -13.92
C GLU A 106 11.59 2.15 -14.85
N SER A 107 11.92 2.29 -16.15
CA SER A 107 11.01 2.89 -17.14
C SER A 107 9.72 2.08 -17.32
N HIS A 108 9.85 0.74 -17.30
CA HIS A 108 8.71 -0.17 -17.38
C HIS A 108 7.88 -0.12 -16.09
N ILE A 109 8.52 -0.13 -14.92
CA ILE A 109 7.85 0.03 -13.62
C ILE A 109 7.05 1.32 -13.58
N HIS A 110 7.65 2.43 -14.05
CA HIS A 110 6.96 3.71 -14.07
C HIS A 110 5.68 3.64 -14.92
N GLN A 111 5.78 3.14 -16.15
CA GLN A 111 4.63 3.00 -17.05
C GLN A 111 3.54 2.10 -16.47
N VAL A 112 3.92 0.95 -15.89
CA VAL A 112 2.98 0.05 -15.22
C VAL A 112 2.27 0.78 -14.08
N CYS A 113 3.00 1.50 -13.22
CA CYS A 113 2.39 2.25 -12.12
C CYS A 113 1.42 3.33 -12.62
N VAL A 114 1.78 4.06 -13.68
CA VAL A 114 0.86 5.03 -14.31
C VAL A 114 -0.44 4.36 -14.76
N HIS A 115 -0.35 3.20 -15.41
CA HIS A 115 -1.54 2.45 -15.85
C HIS A 115 -2.35 1.85 -14.69
N VAL A 116 -1.70 1.35 -13.64
CA VAL A 116 -2.38 0.86 -12.42
C VAL A 116 -3.18 1.99 -11.78
N LEU A 117 -2.57 3.17 -11.60
CA LEU A 117 -3.22 4.36 -11.05
C LEU A 117 -4.31 4.93 -11.97
N GLY A 118 -4.21 4.70 -13.29
CA GLY A 118 -5.28 5.03 -14.24
C GLY A 118 -6.50 4.11 -14.15
N LEU A 119 -6.35 2.89 -13.62
CA LEU A 119 -7.44 1.92 -13.43
C LEU A 119 -8.09 2.00 -12.05
N LEU A 120 -7.34 2.45 -11.04
CA LEU A 120 -7.79 2.54 -9.65
C LEU A 120 -7.93 4.00 -9.23
N ASP A 121 -9.13 4.40 -8.83
CA ASP A 121 -9.39 5.78 -8.38
C ASP A 121 -8.78 6.05 -7.00
N ILE A 122 -7.54 6.56 -6.97
CA ILE A 122 -6.86 6.94 -5.71
C ILE A 122 -7.41 8.22 -5.06
N GLN A 123 -8.33 8.95 -5.71
CA GLN A 123 -9.05 10.05 -5.06
C GLN A 123 -10.07 9.52 -4.04
N SER A 124 -10.56 8.29 -4.28
CA SER A 124 -11.37 7.56 -3.31
C SER A 124 -10.49 6.99 -2.19
N SER A 125 -10.72 7.48 -0.97
CA SER A 125 -10.02 6.96 0.21
C SER A 125 -10.26 5.48 0.49
N SER A 126 -11.41 4.93 0.09
CA SER A 126 -11.68 3.49 0.17
C SER A 126 -10.74 2.70 -0.73
N THR A 127 -10.59 3.13 -1.98
CA THR A 127 -9.64 2.54 -2.94
C THR A 127 -8.21 2.66 -2.42
N MET A 128 -7.82 3.81 -1.87
CA MET A 128 -6.50 4.02 -1.28
C MET A 128 -6.23 3.05 -0.12
N LEU A 129 -7.17 2.88 0.81
CA LEU A 129 -7.04 1.92 1.92
C LEU A 129 -6.90 0.48 1.43
N ASN A 130 -7.72 0.10 0.45
CA ASN A 130 -7.64 -1.22 -0.18
C ASN A 130 -6.28 -1.41 -0.87
N LEU A 131 -5.79 -0.41 -1.60
CA LEU A 131 -4.51 -0.49 -2.29
C LEU A 131 -3.33 -0.55 -1.32
N ILE A 132 -3.37 0.20 -0.22
CA ILE A 132 -2.38 0.10 0.87
C ILE A 132 -2.33 -1.34 1.41
N LEU A 133 -3.48 -1.92 1.74
CA LEU A 133 -3.57 -3.30 2.23
C LEU A 133 -3.05 -4.30 1.18
N GLY A 134 -3.49 -4.15 -0.07
CA GLY A 134 -3.07 -4.99 -1.20
C GLY A 134 -1.55 -4.94 -1.42
N CYS A 135 -0.95 -3.74 -1.39
CA CYS A 135 0.50 -3.54 -1.50
C CYS A 135 1.26 -4.23 -0.37
N ARG A 136 0.80 -4.08 0.88
CA ARG A 136 1.41 -4.77 2.04
C ARG A 136 1.40 -6.28 1.88
N VAL A 137 0.29 -6.86 1.42
CA VAL A 137 0.17 -8.31 1.24
C VAL A 137 0.95 -8.81 0.02
N ALA A 138 0.92 -8.07 -1.09
CA ALA A 138 1.57 -8.48 -2.33
C ALA A 138 3.10 -8.44 -2.22
N SER A 139 3.65 -7.43 -1.55
CA SER A 139 5.10 -7.18 -1.49
C SER A 139 5.98 -8.37 -1.08
N PRO A 140 5.67 -9.19 -0.06
CA PRO A 140 6.50 -10.36 0.28
C PRO A 140 6.37 -11.53 -0.70
N LEU A 141 5.42 -11.49 -1.66
CA LEU A 141 5.15 -12.64 -2.55
C LEU A 141 6.20 -12.78 -3.66
N CYS A 142 6.75 -11.67 -4.14
CA CYS A 142 7.84 -11.65 -5.12
C CYS A 142 8.46 -10.25 -5.25
N THR A 143 9.65 -10.18 -5.83
CA THR A 143 10.39 -8.92 -6.07
C THR A 143 9.57 -7.92 -6.86
N MET A 144 8.92 -8.35 -7.95
CA MET A 144 8.10 -7.47 -8.78
C MET A 144 6.95 -6.84 -7.99
N ALA A 145 6.26 -7.64 -7.16
CA ALA A 145 5.23 -7.14 -6.27
C ALA A 145 5.79 -6.14 -5.26
N SER A 146 6.98 -6.40 -4.69
CA SER A 146 7.65 -5.48 -3.78
C SER A 146 7.98 -4.14 -4.44
N VAL A 147 8.52 -4.15 -5.67
CA VAL A 147 8.86 -2.93 -6.41
C VAL A 147 7.62 -2.12 -6.74
N VAL A 148 6.62 -2.74 -7.37
CA VAL A 148 5.38 -2.06 -7.77
C VAL A 148 4.64 -1.54 -6.54
N ALA A 149 4.52 -2.34 -5.47
CA ALA A 149 3.89 -1.91 -4.22
C ALA A 149 4.61 -0.69 -3.61
N ASN A 150 5.95 -0.69 -3.57
CA ASN A 150 6.71 0.44 -3.06
C ASN A 150 6.44 1.71 -3.88
N CYS A 151 6.49 1.62 -5.21
CA CYS A 151 6.21 2.73 -6.11
C CYS A 151 4.79 3.27 -5.98
N LEU A 152 3.77 2.40 -5.88
CA LEU A 152 2.38 2.80 -5.70
C LEU A 152 2.14 3.48 -4.35
N LEU A 153 2.77 3.00 -3.27
CA LEU A 153 2.69 3.66 -1.97
C LEU A 153 3.30 5.06 -1.99
N TRP A 154 4.45 5.23 -2.65
CA TRP A 154 5.04 6.55 -2.84
C TRP A 154 4.17 7.47 -3.69
N ALA A 155 3.53 6.95 -4.74
CA ALA A 155 2.62 7.72 -5.59
C ALA A 155 1.37 8.18 -4.82
N MET A 156 0.79 7.31 -3.99
CA MET A 156 -0.32 7.70 -3.11
C MET A 156 0.12 8.72 -2.05
N LEU A 157 1.34 8.60 -1.52
CA LEU A 157 1.87 9.56 -0.56
C LEU A 157 2.15 10.93 -1.20
N ASP A 158 2.71 10.95 -2.40
CA ASP A 158 2.89 12.16 -3.20
C ASP A 158 1.55 12.85 -3.49
N HIS A 159 0.55 12.08 -3.93
CA HIS A 159 -0.81 12.59 -4.14
C HIS A 159 -1.39 13.27 -2.87
N MET A 160 -1.09 12.72 -1.68
CA MET A 160 -1.59 13.22 -0.40
C MET A 160 -0.76 14.37 0.20
N SER A 161 0.47 14.60 -0.26
CA SER A 161 1.39 15.58 0.35
C SER A 161 2.02 16.57 -0.62
N ASP A 162 1.72 16.45 -1.92
CA ASP A 162 2.20 17.33 -2.98
C ASP A 162 3.73 17.50 -2.94
N LEU A 163 4.45 16.37 -2.92
CA LEU A 163 5.92 16.37 -2.82
C LEU A 163 6.57 16.68 -4.17
N GLY A 164 5.81 16.61 -5.27
CA GLY A 164 6.31 16.79 -6.63
C GLY A 164 7.14 15.60 -7.11
N LEU A 165 6.68 14.37 -6.86
CA LEU A 165 7.40 13.17 -7.30
C LEU A 165 7.08 12.84 -8.77
N ASP A 166 7.90 13.35 -9.70
CA ASP A 166 7.63 13.24 -11.15
C ASP A 166 7.59 11.80 -11.71
N LEU A 167 8.36 10.87 -11.14
CA LEU A 167 8.50 9.48 -11.61
C LEU A 167 8.16 8.45 -10.53
N HIS A 168 7.52 7.36 -10.93
CA HIS A 168 7.24 6.22 -10.06
C HIS A 168 8.43 5.27 -10.06
N ARG A 169 9.26 5.39 -9.04
CA ARG A 169 10.49 4.60 -8.85
C ARG A 169 10.72 4.33 -7.37
N LEU A 170 11.62 3.40 -7.07
CA LEU A 170 12.11 3.18 -5.71
C LEU A 170 12.77 4.45 -5.18
N ARG A 171 12.56 4.74 -3.90
CA ARG A 171 13.08 5.96 -3.26
C ARG A 171 13.76 5.64 -1.94
N PRO A 172 14.80 6.40 -1.56
CA PRO A 172 15.41 6.28 -0.25
C PRO A 172 14.40 6.56 0.87
N ALA A 173 14.47 5.78 1.96
CA ALA A 173 13.57 5.93 3.09
C ALA A 173 13.64 7.32 3.75
N ASN A 174 14.79 7.99 3.71
CA ASN A 174 14.93 9.36 4.25
C ASN A 174 14.09 10.41 3.49
N THR A 175 13.59 10.08 2.28
CA THR A 175 12.62 10.92 1.56
C THR A 175 11.33 11.11 2.39
N LEU A 176 11.02 10.20 3.31
CA LEU A 176 9.88 10.32 4.24
C LEU A 176 9.99 11.55 5.14
N LEU A 177 11.20 12.08 5.35
CA LEU A 177 11.39 13.30 6.14
C LEU A 177 10.78 14.53 5.46
N LEU A 178 10.71 14.55 4.13
CA LEU A 178 10.01 15.60 3.38
C LEU A 178 8.52 15.58 3.70
N VAL A 179 7.92 14.38 3.76
CA VAL A 179 6.51 14.19 4.12
C VAL A 179 6.27 14.72 5.53
N VAL A 180 7.11 14.34 6.50
CA VAL A 180 7.00 14.84 7.88
C VAL A 180 7.08 16.37 7.96
N ALA A 181 7.89 16.99 7.10
CA ALA A 181 8.04 18.45 7.05
C ALA A 181 6.89 19.17 6.31
N VAL A 182 6.30 18.52 5.30
CA VAL A 182 5.37 19.16 4.34
C VAL A 182 3.91 18.83 4.63
N VAL A 183 3.59 17.68 5.25
CA VAL A 183 2.21 17.33 5.62
C VAL A 183 1.66 18.47 6.46
N LYS A 184 0.86 19.32 5.80
CA LYS A 184 0.11 20.42 6.38
C LYS A 184 -1.31 19.92 6.55
N PRO A 185 -1.72 19.59 7.78
CA PRO A 185 -3.08 19.19 8.15
C PRO A 185 -4.23 19.95 7.48
N HIS A 186 -4.01 21.23 7.11
CA HIS A 186 -5.07 22.15 6.72
C HIS A 186 -5.44 22.12 5.22
N ILE A 187 -4.75 21.31 4.38
CA ILE A 187 -5.03 21.23 2.93
C ILE A 187 -6.00 20.07 2.59
N TYR A 188 -6.39 19.27 3.57
CA TYR A 188 -7.21 18.08 3.34
C TYR A 188 -8.70 18.39 3.21
N VAL A 189 -9.28 17.99 2.07
CA VAL A 189 -10.60 18.44 1.56
C VAL A 189 -11.80 17.89 2.36
N ILE A 190 -11.65 16.81 3.14
CA ILE A 190 -12.79 16.09 3.76
C ILE A 190 -12.67 15.94 5.29
N SER A 191 -11.58 15.37 5.81
CA SER A 191 -11.32 15.25 7.25
C SER A 191 -9.82 15.24 7.52
N TYR A 192 -9.34 16.12 8.40
CA TYR A 192 -7.94 16.14 8.82
C TYR A 192 -7.49 14.80 9.41
N LEU A 193 -8.29 14.24 10.33
CA LEU A 193 -7.98 12.99 11.02
C LEU A 193 -7.88 11.83 10.02
N HIS A 194 -8.79 11.78 9.05
CA HIS A 194 -8.80 10.77 8.00
C HIS A 194 -7.57 10.85 7.10
N SER A 195 -7.22 12.06 6.65
CA SER A 195 -6.03 12.23 5.81
C SER A 195 -4.74 11.92 6.56
N LEU A 196 -4.64 12.33 7.83
CA LEU A 196 -3.49 11.99 8.67
C LEU A 196 -3.38 10.47 8.88
N HIS A 197 -4.52 9.81 9.04
CA HIS A 197 -4.59 8.36 9.16
C HIS A 197 -4.09 7.63 7.90
N LEU A 198 -4.49 8.09 6.71
CA LEU A 198 -3.97 7.57 5.44
C LEU A 198 -2.45 7.77 5.33
N VAL A 199 -1.95 8.96 5.66
CA VAL A 199 -0.52 9.27 5.64
C VAL A 199 0.26 8.34 6.59
N VAL A 200 -0.19 8.16 7.82
CA VAL A 200 0.45 7.25 8.79
C VAL A 200 0.50 5.81 8.25
N ARG A 201 -0.59 5.35 7.61
CA ARG A 201 -0.62 4.01 6.99
C ARG A 201 0.29 3.86 5.79
N LEU A 202 0.40 4.89 4.96
CA LEU A 202 1.33 4.93 3.83
C LEU A 202 2.78 4.86 4.32
N ILE A 203 3.16 5.71 5.29
CA ILE A 203 4.49 5.71 5.90
C ILE A 203 4.80 4.34 6.49
N SER A 204 3.87 3.77 7.28
CA SER A 204 4.04 2.43 7.86
C SER A 204 4.28 1.37 6.80
N SER A 205 3.50 1.39 5.72
CA SER A 205 3.62 0.42 4.63
C SER A 205 4.92 0.59 3.85
N ILE A 206 5.35 1.82 3.57
CA ILE A 206 6.63 2.12 2.90
C ILE A 206 7.79 1.59 3.74
N LEU A 207 7.74 1.81 5.06
CA LEU A 207 8.78 1.32 5.98
C LEU A 207 8.82 -0.21 6.04
N LEU A 208 7.65 -0.85 6.06
CA LEU A 208 7.53 -2.31 6.08
C LEU A 208 8.09 -2.98 4.83
N ILE A 209 7.83 -2.40 3.65
CA ILE A 209 8.26 -2.94 2.35
C ILE A 209 9.71 -2.56 2.04
N GLY A 210 10.16 -1.41 2.54
CA GLY A 210 11.54 -0.94 2.39
C GLY A 210 12.43 -1.37 3.56
N PRO A 211 12.80 -0.45 4.46
CA PRO A 211 13.87 -0.67 5.44
C PRO A 211 13.61 -1.76 6.49
N PHE A 212 12.35 -2.14 6.73
CA PHE A 212 12.01 -3.21 7.67
C PHE A 212 11.75 -4.56 6.98
N ASN A 213 11.86 -4.61 5.65
CA ASN A 213 11.77 -5.84 4.91
C ASN A 213 13.05 -6.66 5.10
N ALA A 214 12.91 -7.90 5.56
CA ALA A 214 14.04 -8.83 5.70
C ALA A 214 14.74 -9.12 4.37
N GLN A 215 14.04 -8.95 3.24
CA GLN A 215 14.55 -9.17 1.89
C GLN A 215 15.07 -7.88 1.22
N GLY A 216 15.21 -6.77 1.95
CA GLY A 216 15.62 -5.47 1.37
C GLY A 216 16.94 -5.53 0.59
N GLN A 217 17.92 -6.31 1.05
CA GLN A 217 19.19 -6.51 0.34
C GLN A 217 19.00 -7.25 -1.00
N GLN A 218 18.19 -8.30 -1.03
CA GLN A 218 17.88 -9.04 -2.24
C GLN A 218 17.15 -8.15 -3.24
N LEU A 219 16.18 -7.35 -2.77
CA LEU A 219 15.47 -6.37 -3.58
C LEU A 219 16.44 -5.37 -4.23
N CYS A 220 17.41 -4.83 -3.47
CA CYS A 220 18.44 -3.94 -4.01
C CYS A 220 19.29 -4.58 -5.10
N GLN A 221 19.72 -5.83 -4.89
CA GLN A 221 20.54 -6.58 -5.86
C GLN A 221 19.77 -6.87 -7.15
N GLU A 222 18.50 -7.26 -7.05
CA GLU A 222 17.68 -7.62 -8.22
C GLU A 222 17.18 -6.41 -9.02
N THR A 223 17.24 -5.20 -8.44
CA THR A 223 16.78 -3.96 -9.06
C THR A 223 17.91 -2.97 -9.35
N ASP A 224 19.17 -3.34 -9.06
CA ASP A 224 20.36 -2.50 -9.21
C ASP A 224 20.23 -1.12 -8.51
N VAL A 225 19.51 -1.07 -7.40
CA VAL A 225 19.40 0.15 -6.58
C VAL A 225 20.36 0.10 -5.39
N PRO A 226 20.92 1.25 -4.96
CA PRO A 226 21.82 1.28 -3.82
C PRO A 226 21.16 0.75 -2.54
N GLU A 227 21.91 -0.03 -1.74
CA GLU A 227 21.41 -0.59 -0.47
C GLU A 227 20.88 0.48 0.50
N ASP A 228 21.41 1.69 0.42
CA ASP A 228 21.00 2.81 1.28
C ASP A 228 19.54 3.23 1.04
N TYR A 229 18.92 2.81 -0.08
CA TYR A 229 17.50 3.02 -0.31
C TYR A 229 16.64 2.26 0.71
N MET A 230 17.12 1.08 1.14
CA MET A 230 16.45 0.19 2.08
C MET A 230 17.01 0.34 3.49
N LYS A 231 17.59 1.49 3.84
CA LYS A 231 18.07 1.79 5.20
C LYS A 231 17.32 3.00 5.75
N LEU A 232 16.94 2.90 7.02
CA LEU A 232 16.44 4.02 7.81
C LEU A 232 17.47 4.37 8.88
N ALA A 233 18.05 5.57 8.82
CA ALA A 233 19.01 6.00 9.82
C ALA A 233 18.34 6.15 11.19
N ARG A 234 19.12 6.02 12.27
CA ARG A 234 18.64 6.20 13.65
C ARG A 234 18.03 7.60 13.85
N ASP A 235 18.66 8.62 13.27
CA ASP A 235 18.22 10.00 13.42
C ASP A 235 16.90 10.24 12.67
N ASP A 236 16.78 9.72 11.43
CA ASP A 236 15.53 9.74 10.66
C ASP A 236 14.39 9.04 11.40
N CYS A 237 14.66 7.85 11.95
CA CYS A 237 13.71 7.12 12.79
C CYS A 237 13.28 7.94 14.01
N SER A 238 14.22 8.63 14.67
CA SER A 238 13.92 9.48 15.82
C SER A 238 13.05 10.68 15.44
N ILE A 239 13.22 11.25 14.25
CA ILE A 239 12.35 12.32 13.72
C ILE A 239 10.92 11.80 13.53
N LEU A 240 10.75 10.62 12.91
CA LEU A 240 9.44 9.99 12.73
C LEU A 240 8.75 9.72 14.07
N VAL A 241 9.48 9.19 15.07
CA VAL A 241 8.92 8.97 16.42
C VAL A 241 8.44 10.27 17.05
N ARG A 242 9.23 11.36 16.96
CA ARG A 242 8.84 12.67 17.51
C ARG A 242 7.61 13.24 16.82
N TRP A 243 7.51 13.09 15.50
CA TRP A 243 6.34 13.50 14.74
C TRP A 243 5.07 12.75 15.19
N LEU A 244 5.16 11.44 15.40
CA LEU A 244 4.02 10.64 15.91
C LEU A 244 3.63 11.03 17.34
N ILE A 245 4.61 11.30 18.22
CA ILE A 245 4.34 11.78 19.59
C ILE A 245 3.60 13.12 19.55
N ALA A 246 4.02 14.05 18.68
CA ALA A 246 3.35 15.35 18.54
C ALA A 246 1.87 15.20 18.13
N ILE A 247 1.56 14.28 17.22
CA ILE A 247 0.17 13.96 16.84
C ILE A 247 -0.61 13.40 18.03
N VAL A 248 -0.03 12.45 18.78
CA VAL A 248 -0.70 11.86 19.96
C VAL A 248 -0.97 12.90 21.04
N ASP A 249 -0.02 13.80 21.28
CA ASP A 249 -0.17 14.89 22.25
C ASP A 249 -1.20 15.94 21.79
N GLU A 250 -1.38 16.15 20.48
CA GLU A 250 -2.48 16.96 19.92
C GLU A 250 -3.85 16.30 20.13
N LEU A 251 -3.94 14.97 19.95
CA LEU A 251 -5.21 14.22 20.07
C LEU A 251 -5.66 14.02 21.53
N ARG A 252 -4.73 13.90 22.48
CA ARG A 252 -5.03 13.52 23.88
C ARG A 252 -6.00 14.48 24.58
N PRO A 253 -5.83 15.82 24.57
CA PRO A 253 -6.78 16.74 25.20
C PRO A 253 -8.18 16.64 24.60
N LEU A 254 -8.28 16.47 23.29
CA LEU A 254 -9.57 16.36 22.58
C LEU A 254 -10.36 15.12 23.02
N MET A 255 -9.66 14.01 23.28
CA MET A 255 -10.29 12.74 23.68
C MET A 255 -10.57 12.63 25.18
N VAL A 256 -9.70 13.19 26.03
CA VAL A 256 -9.76 12.97 27.49
C VAL A 256 -10.34 14.17 28.24
N GLU A 257 -9.97 15.39 27.85
CA GLU A 257 -10.29 16.61 28.62
C GLU A 257 -11.61 17.23 28.14
N ASN A 258 -11.83 17.28 26.83
CA ASN A 258 -13.02 17.91 26.25
C ASN A 258 -14.24 16.98 26.18
N ASN A 259 -14.08 15.68 26.48
CA ASN A 259 -15.13 14.66 26.30
C ASN A 259 -15.82 14.72 24.92
N ASP A 260 -15.07 15.16 23.90
CA ASP A 260 -15.60 15.32 22.56
C ASP A 260 -15.72 13.93 21.91
N LEU A 261 -16.91 13.35 22.01
CA LEU A 261 -17.25 12.08 21.37
C LEU A 261 -17.37 12.21 19.83
N GLY A 262 -17.36 13.43 19.29
CA GLY A 262 -17.32 13.67 17.85
C GLY A 262 -16.05 13.06 17.25
N HIS A 263 -16.18 12.33 16.14
CA HIS A 263 -15.06 11.67 15.46
C HIS A 263 -14.25 10.68 16.32
N LEU A 264 -14.77 10.23 17.48
CA LEU A 264 -14.04 9.32 18.37
C LEU A 264 -13.52 8.08 17.64
N HIS A 265 -14.31 7.52 16.73
CA HIS A 265 -13.90 6.37 15.92
C HIS A 265 -12.69 6.67 15.02
N GLU A 266 -12.67 7.81 14.33
CA GLU A 266 -11.52 8.22 13.50
C GLU A 266 -10.26 8.41 14.34
N ARG A 267 -10.40 9.06 15.51
CA ARG A 267 -9.28 9.26 16.44
C ARG A 267 -8.73 7.93 16.94
N LEU A 268 -9.60 6.98 17.32
CA LEU A 268 -9.18 5.65 17.75
C LEU A 268 -8.44 4.91 16.63
N VAL A 269 -8.94 4.92 15.40
CA VAL A 269 -8.29 4.22 14.28
C VAL A 269 -6.97 4.89 13.86
N LEU A 270 -6.88 6.21 13.96
CA LEU A 270 -5.63 6.94 13.81
C LEU A 270 -4.63 6.53 14.91
N LEU A 271 -5.04 6.50 16.18
CA LEU A 271 -4.20 6.07 17.30
C LEU A 271 -3.75 4.61 17.15
N GLU A 272 -4.62 3.70 16.71
CA GLU A 272 -4.26 2.31 16.39
C GLU A 272 -3.11 2.28 15.36
N SER A 273 -3.24 3.07 14.28
CA SER A 273 -2.25 3.13 13.19
C SER A 273 -0.93 3.78 13.65
N ILE A 274 -1.00 4.81 14.50
CA ILE A 274 0.18 5.44 15.12
C ILE A 274 0.90 4.43 16.01
N CYS A 275 0.18 3.71 16.87
CA CYS A 275 0.74 2.71 17.76
C CYS A 275 1.44 1.58 16.98
N GLU A 276 0.81 1.06 15.91
CA GLU A 276 1.43 0.06 15.02
C GLU A 276 2.76 0.58 14.46
N LEU A 277 2.77 1.81 13.94
CA LEU A 277 3.98 2.42 13.38
C LEU A 277 5.05 2.69 14.47
N MET A 278 4.65 3.18 15.64
CA MET A 278 5.58 3.39 16.76
C MET A 278 6.23 2.08 17.22
N GLN A 279 5.51 0.96 17.20
CA GLN A 279 6.08 -0.36 17.51
C GLN A 279 7.15 -0.77 16.48
N LEU A 280 6.90 -0.56 15.19
CA LEU A 280 7.88 -0.82 14.13
C LEU A 280 9.14 0.03 14.30
N LEU A 281 8.98 1.34 14.52
CA LEU A 281 10.09 2.28 14.74
C LEU A 281 10.88 1.95 16.00
N HIS A 282 10.19 1.63 17.10
CA HIS A 282 10.83 1.24 18.35
C HIS A 282 11.65 -0.06 18.18
N GLY A 283 11.08 -1.07 17.51
CA GLY A 283 11.81 -2.30 17.18
C GLY A 283 13.09 -2.04 16.38
N HIS A 284 13.04 -1.11 15.42
CA HIS A 284 14.23 -0.68 14.67
C HIS A 284 15.27 0.03 15.56
N LEU A 285 14.85 0.97 16.39
CA LEU A 285 15.75 1.67 17.31
C LEU A 285 16.47 0.69 18.25
N VAL A 286 15.74 -0.29 18.81
CA VAL A 286 16.33 -1.35 19.65
C VAL A 286 17.42 -2.10 18.89
N LYS A 287 17.17 -2.53 17.64
CA LYS A 287 18.18 -3.17 16.79
C LYS A 287 19.40 -2.29 16.57
N CYS A 288 19.21 -0.99 16.31
CA CYS A 288 20.32 -0.04 16.17
C CYS A 288 21.17 0.09 17.44
N TYR A 289 20.56 0.10 18.63
CA TYR A 289 21.28 0.17 19.90
C TYR A 289 22.01 -1.14 20.23
N GLN A 290 21.38 -2.28 19.97
CA GLN A 290 21.99 -3.60 20.18
C GLN A 290 23.16 -3.83 19.21
N GLY A 291 23.05 -3.41 17.95
CA GLY A 291 24.13 -3.50 16.96
C GLY A 291 25.39 -2.70 17.34
N LYS A 292 25.24 -1.60 18.10
CA LYS A 292 26.37 -0.84 18.69
C LYS A 292 26.94 -1.48 19.96
N SER A 293 26.20 -2.42 20.56
CA SER A 293 26.61 -3.15 21.77
C SER A 293 27.33 -4.47 21.43
N GLY A 294 27.49 -4.80 20.14
CA GLY A 294 28.35 -5.89 19.68
C GLY A 294 29.81 -5.56 20.02
N PRO A 295 30.58 -6.49 20.61
CA PRO A 295 31.89 -6.15 21.15
C PRO A 295 32.82 -5.82 19.99
N GLN A 296 33.35 -4.59 19.98
CA GLN A 296 34.71 -4.36 19.50
C GLN A 296 35.65 -5.13 20.44
N CYS A 297 35.70 -6.45 20.25
CA CYS A 297 36.71 -7.31 20.83
C CYS A 297 37.98 -7.15 20.01
N LYS A 298 38.86 -6.29 20.55
CA LYS A 298 40.28 -6.08 20.22
C LYS A 298 40.58 -5.24 18.98
#